data_AF-A0A536XQC2-F1
#
_entry.id   AF-A0A536XQC2-F1
#
_cell.length_a   1.000
_cell.length_b   1.000
_cell.length_c   1.000
_cell.angle_alpha   90.00
_cell.angle_beta   90.00
_cell.angle_gamma   90.00
#
_symmetry.space_group_name_H-M   'P 1'
#
loop_
_entity.id
_entity.type
_entity.pdbx_description
1 polymer ?
#
loop_
_entity_poly.entity_id
_entity_poly.type
_entity_poly.pdbx_seq_one_letter_code
_entity_poly.pdbx_strand_id
1 'polypeptide(L)'
;MPPMLLQPLVENAVYHGIEPGTAPGVIEVRIERRNDRLWLHLANPYHEDYQHRQGNHMALANIRERLQLHFDVEASLDTRIADGRYEIGIAMPYRTSL
;
A
#
# COMPACT_ATOMS: atom_id res chain seq x y z
N MET A 1 -1.04 -7.41 -13.00
CA MET A 1 -0.59 -6.84 -11.71
C MET A 1 0.55 -7.71 -11.22
N PRO A 2 1.73 -7.15 -10.84
CA PRO A 2 2.81 -7.96 -10.30
C PRO A 2 2.30 -8.82 -9.14
N PRO A 3 2.69 -10.11 -9.10
CA PRO A 3 2.28 -10.98 -8.01
C PRO A 3 2.78 -10.40 -6.67
N MET A 4 2.00 -10.62 -5.61
CA MET A 4 2.35 -10.21 -4.24
C MET A 4 2.49 -8.69 -4.01
N LEU A 5 1.79 -7.82 -4.73
CA LEU A 5 1.70 -6.40 -4.34
C LEU A 5 0.68 -6.17 -3.22
N LEU A 6 -0.54 -6.70 -3.37
CA LEU A 6 -1.63 -6.41 -2.45
C LEU A 6 -1.47 -7.12 -1.10
N GLN A 7 -1.08 -8.39 -1.12
CA GLN A 7 -0.97 -9.20 0.10
C GLN A 7 -0.05 -8.57 1.17
N PRO A 8 1.22 -8.20 0.88
CA PRO A 8 2.09 -7.61 1.91
C PRO A 8 1.60 -6.22 2.38
N LEU A 9 0.87 -5.47 1.53
CA LEU A 9 0.28 -4.20 1.94
C LEU A 9 -0.87 -4.41 2.92
N VAL A 10 -1.71 -5.41 2.68
CA VAL A 10 -2.81 -5.78 3.59
C VAL A 10 -2.26 -6.35 4.89
N GLU A 11 -1.24 -7.22 4.83
CA GLU A 11 -0.55 -7.73 6.03
C GLU A 11 0.03 -6.58 6.87
N ASN A 12 0.70 -5.62 6.23
CA ASN A 12 1.21 -4.41 6.89
C ASN A 12 0.07 -3.60 7.54
N ALA A 13 -1.04 -3.40 6.84
CA ALA A 13 -2.19 -2.68 7.34
C ALA A 13 -2.89 -3.37 8.52
N VAL A 14 -2.91 -4.71 8.57
CA VAL A 14 -3.40 -5.47 9.73
C VAL A 14 -2.45 -5.27 10.91
N TYR A 15 -1.16 -5.56 10.72
CA TYR A 15 -0.16 -5.55 11.79
C TYR A 15 0.04 -4.16 12.41
N HIS A 16 0.03 -3.11 11.58
CA HIS A 16 0.29 -1.74 12.05
C HIS A 16 -0.96 -0.90 12.28
N GLY A 17 -2.09 -1.24 11.63
CA GLY A 17 -3.31 -0.44 11.68
C GLY A 17 -4.44 -1.04 12.52
N ILE A 18 -4.49 -2.36 12.63
CA ILE A 18 -5.58 -3.07 13.32
C ILE A 18 -5.09 -3.65 14.66
N GLU A 19 -4.03 -4.46 14.66
CA GLU A 19 -3.52 -5.12 15.87
C GLU A 19 -3.19 -4.18 17.04
N PRO A 20 -2.66 -2.95 16.83
CA PRO A 20 -2.37 -2.05 17.94
C PRO A 20 -3.62 -1.40 18.56
N GLY A 21 -4.74 -1.39 17.84
CA GLY A 21 -5.98 -0.79 18.30
C GLY A 21 -6.76 -1.72 19.24
N THR A 22 -7.39 -1.16 20.26
CA THR A 22 -8.32 -1.91 21.14
C THR A 22 -9.74 -1.99 20.59
N ALA A 23 -10.07 -1.13 19.62
CA ALA A 23 -11.35 -1.08 18.93
C ALA A 23 -11.25 -1.71 17.52
N PRO A 24 -12.37 -2.20 16.95
CA PRO A 24 -12.40 -2.63 15.56
C PRO A 24 -11.92 -1.51 14.61
N GLY A 25 -10.91 -1.81 13.80
CA GLY A 25 -10.42 -0.91 12.76
C GLY A 25 -10.92 -1.32 11.37
N VAL A 26 -10.84 -0.39 10.41
CA VAL A 26 -11.23 -0.63 9.01
C VAL A 26 -10.03 -0.45 8.10
N ILE A 27 -9.66 -1.50 7.38
CA ILE A 27 -8.76 -1.41 6.23
C ILE A 27 -9.60 -1.18 4.99
N GLU A 28 -9.36 -0.06 4.32
CA GLU A 28 -9.97 0.28 3.04
C GLU A 28 -9.00 -0.07 1.91
N VAL A 29 -9.52 -0.74 0.88
CA VAL A 29 -8.79 -1.01 -0.36
C VAL A 29 -9.65 -0.55 -1.53
N ARG A 30 -9.13 0.38 -2.32
CA ARG A 30 -9.76 0.87 -3.54
C ARG A 30 -8.82 0.61 -4.71
N ILE A 31 -9.35 0.00 -5.76
CA ILE A 31 -8.62 -0.24 -7.01
C ILE A 31 -9.46 0.30 -8.14
N GLU A 32 -8.90 1.24 -8.89
CA GLU A 32 -9.57 1.91 -9.99
C GLU A 32 -8.69 1.89 -11.23
N ARG A 33 -9.28 1.58 -12.39
CA ARG A 33 -8.64 1.81 -13.67
C ARG A 33 -9.08 3.16 -14.20
N ARG A 34 -8.13 4.03 -14.53
CA ARG A 34 -8.37 5.29 -15.24
C ARG A 34 -7.49 5.31 -16.48
N ASN A 35 -8.11 5.25 -17.65
CA ASN A 35 -7.43 5.10 -18.95
C ASN A 35 -6.54 3.83 -18.99
N ASP A 36 -5.25 4.04 -19.20
CA ASP A 36 -4.16 3.07 -19.29
C ASP A 36 -3.41 2.90 -17.96
N ARG A 37 -3.94 3.44 -16.85
CA ARG A 37 -3.33 3.32 -15.51
C ARG A 37 -4.26 2.65 -14.51
N LEU A 38 -3.66 1.87 -13.63
CA LEU A 38 -4.30 1.33 -12.43
C LEU A 38 -3.86 2.17 -11.22
N TRP A 39 -4.84 2.57 -10.42
CA TRP A 39 -4.68 3.27 -9.16
C TRP A 39 -5.11 2.33 -8.04
N LEU A 40 -4.22 2.07 -7.11
CA LEU A 40 -4.50 1.34 -5.88
C LEU A 40 -4.32 2.30 -4.72
N HIS A 41 -5.35 2.42 -3.90
CA HIS A 41 -5.32 3.15 -2.64
C HIS A 41 -5.64 2.19 -1.52
N LEU A 42 -4.81 2.19 -0.49
CA LEU A 42 -5.02 1.43 0.73
C LEU A 42 -4.94 2.37 1.92
N ALA A 43 -5.89 2.27 2.85
CA ALA A 43 -5.90 3.08 4.05
C ALA A 43 -6.29 2.29 5.29
N ASN A 44 -5.52 2.42 6.37
CA ASN A 44 -5.79 1.81 7.67
C ASN A 44 -5.68 2.86 8.79
N PRO A 45 -6.23 2.60 9.99
CA PRO A 45 -6.03 3.48 11.14
C PRO A 45 -4.54 3.68 11.42
N TYR A 46 -4.17 4.88 11.84
CA TYR A 46 -2.80 5.22 12.23
C TYR A 46 -2.70 5.36 13.73
N HIS A 47 -1.78 4.60 14.34
CA HIS A 47 -1.48 4.65 15.76
C HIS A 47 -0.05 5.16 15.95
N GLU A 48 0.10 6.39 16.43
CA GLU A 48 1.42 7.06 16.56
C GLU A 48 2.36 6.31 17.52
N ASP A 49 1.83 5.82 18.64
CA ASP A 49 2.59 5.16 19.72
C ASP A 49 3.10 3.76 19.35
N TYR A 50 2.55 3.12 18.32
CA TYR A 50 2.80 1.72 17.99
C TYR A 50 3.62 1.51 16.71
N GLN A 51 4.27 2.57 16.22
CA GLN A 51 5.05 2.51 14.98
C GLN A 51 6.38 1.76 15.18
N HIS A 52 6.38 0.46 14.91
CA HIS A 52 7.61 -0.27 14.57
C HIS A 52 8.10 0.17 13.19
N ARG A 53 8.79 1.30 13.13
CA ARG A 53 9.23 1.93 11.86
C ARG A 53 10.04 0.95 11.00
N GLN A 54 10.91 0.13 11.58
CA GLN A 54 11.83 -0.72 10.81
C GLN A 54 11.14 -1.75 9.87
N GLY A 55 10.08 -2.44 10.33
CA GLY A 55 9.39 -3.46 9.53
C GLY A 55 8.60 -2.88 8.34
N ASN A 56 7.90 -1.77 8.57
CA ASN A 56 7.12 -1.07 7.55
C ASN A 56 8.01 -0.57 6.39
N HIS A 57 9.18 0.00 6.72
CA HIS A 57 10.12 0.51 5.71
C HIS A 57 10.65 -0.61 4.80
N MET A 58 10.93 -1.80 5.34
CA MET A 58 11.39 -2.93 4.52
C MET A 58 10.29 -3.45 3.59
N ALA A 59 9.05 -3.58 4.07
CA ALA A 59 7.92 -4.03 3.24
C ALA A 59 7.67 -3.07 2.06
N LEU A 60 7.65 -1.76 2.31
CA LEU A 60 7.45 -0.75 1.27
C LEU A 60 8.63 -0.64 0.31
N ALA A 61 9.87 -0.82 0.79
CA ALA A 61 11.04 -0.89 -0.06
C ALA A 61 10.98 -2.06 -1.05
N ASN A 62 10.62 -3.26 -0.55
CA ASN A 62 10.44 -4.45 -1.38
C ASN A 62 9.35 -4.26 -2.44
N ILE A 63 8.27 -3.56 -2.10
CA ILE A 63 7.19 -3.25 -3.04
C ILE A 63 7.67 -2.25 -4.10
N ARG A 64 8.40 -1.20 -3.69
CA ARG A 64 8.98 -0.21 -4.61
C ARG A 64 9.94 -0.86 -5.60
N GLU A 65 10.81 -1.75 -5.13
CA GLU A 65 11.73 -2.52 -5.98
C GLU A 65 10.97 -3.40 -6.99
N ARG A 66 9.93 -4.11 -6.55
CA ARG A 66 9.09 -4.90 -7.47
C ARG A 66 8.39 -4.04 -8.51
N LEU A 67 7.88 -2.86 -8.14
CA LEU A 67 7.27 -1.93 -9.08
C LEU A 67 8.29 -1.47 -10.12
N GLN A 68 9.52 -1.13 -9.69
CA GLN A 68 10.61 -0.76 -10.59
C GLN A 68 11.01 -1.90 -11.54
N LEU A 69 11.09 -3.14 -11.04
CA LEU A 69 11.43 -4.30 -11.89
C LEU A 69 10.39 -4.58 -12.98
N HIS A 70 9.11 -4.25 -12.77
CA HIS A 70 8.03 -4.55 -13.71
C HIS A 70 7.64 -3.36 -14.60
N PHE A 71 7.83 -2.13 -14.12
CA PHE A 71 7.33 -0.91 -14.76
C PHE A 71 8.35 0.22 -14.83
N ASP A 72 9.58 -0.01 -14.37
CA ASP A 72 10.64 0.99 -14.32
C ASP A 72 10.15 2.27 -13.62
N VAL A 73 10.38 3.44 -14.22
CA VAL A 73 9.91 4.74 -13.73
C VAL A 73 8.42 5.01 -13.96
N GLU A 74 7.69 4.14 -14.66
CA GLU A 74 6.28 4.37 -14.98
C GLU A 74 5.32 4.11 -13.81
N ALA A 75 5.81 3.42 -12.76
CA ALA A 75 5.06 3.15 -11.53
C ALA A 75 5.52 4.03 -10.36
N SER A 76 4.57 4.43 -9.52
CA SER A 76 4.81 5.24 -8.33
C SER A 76 4.20 4.58 -7.10
N LEU A 77 4.88 4.75 -5.97
CA LEU A 77 4.35 4.46 -4.64
C LEU A 77 4.58 5.67 -3.74
N ASP A 78 3.53 6.14 -3.10
CA ASP A 78 3.52 7.21 -2.12
C ASP A 78 2.80 6.78 -0.84
N THR A 79 3.17 7.40 0.27
CA THR A 79 2.52 7.19 1.55
C THR A 79 2.29 8.52 2.24
N ARG A 80 1.20 8.60 3.01
CA ARG A 80 0.88 9.78 3.82
C ARG A 80 0.13 9.39 5.07
N ILE A 81 0.18 10.26 6.07
CA ILE A 81 -0.67 10.19 7.25
C ILE A 81 -1.62 11.38 7.20
N ALA A 82 -2.92 11.12 7.21
CA ALA A 82 -3.96 12.14 7.17
C ALA A 82 -5.19 11.66 7.95
N ASP A 83 -5.82 12.55 8.72
CA ASP A 83 -7.07 12.28 9.42
C ASP A 83 -7.06 10.99 10.28
N GLY A 84 -5.94 10.72 10.95
CA GLY A 84 -5.77 9.51 11.78
C GLY A 84 -5.66 8.22 10.97
N ARG A 85 -5.34 8.30 9.68
CA ARG A 85 -5.17 7.17 8.78
C ARG A 85 -3.78 7.15 8.16
N TYR A 86 -3.24 5.95 7.99
CA TYR A 86 -2.07 5.70 7.17
C TYR A 86 -2.56 5.30 5.79
N GLU A 87 -2.11 6.02 4.77
CA GLU A 87 -2.54 5.81 3.40
C GLU A 87 -1.36 5.47 2.50
N ILE A 88 -1.61 4.55 1.58
CA ILE A 88 -0.66 4.10 0.56
C ILE A 88 -1.31 4.31 -0.80
N GLY A 89 -0.66 5.08 -1.66
CA GLY A 89 -1.01 5.29 -3.05
C GLY A 89 -0.05 4.52 -3.96
N ILE A 90 -0.60 3.76 -4.91
CA ILE A 90 0.16 3.14 -6.00
C ILE A 90 -0.50 3.51 -7.32
N ALA A 91 0.31 3.97 -8.28
CA ALA A 91 -0.13 4.14 -9.65
C ALA A 91 0.83 3.39 -10.58
N MET A 92 0.29 2.63 -11.53
CA MET A 92 1.10 1.87 -12.49
C MET A 92 0.36 1.72 -13.83
N PRO A 93 1.08 1.46 -14.93
CA PRO A 93 0.46 1.12 -16.20
C PRO A 93 -0.44 -0.13 -16.09
N TYR A 94 -1.62 -0.07 -16.68
CA TYR A 94 -2.50 -1.21 -16.85
C TYR A 94 -2.14 -1.93 -18.15
N ARG A 95 -1.35 -3.01 -18.02
CA ARG A 95 -0.99 -3.88 -19.14
C ARG A 95 -1.86 -5.13 -19.10
N THR A 96 -2.69 -5.33 -20.12
CA THR A 96 -3.37 -6.61 -20.35
C THR A 96 -2.33 -7.57 -20.91
N SER A 97 -2.06 -8.69 -20.23
CA SER A 97 -1.38 -9.79 -20.90
C SER A 97 -2.33 -10.28 -21.99
N LEU A 98 -1.92 -10.19 -23.25
CA LEU A 98 -2.47 -11.04 -24.30
C LEU A 98 -1.98 -12.48 -24.07
#